data_AF-A0A6L9ZQA6-F1
#
_entry.id   AF-A0A6L9ZQA6-F1
#
_cell.length_a   1.000
_cell.length_b   1.000
_cell.length_c   1.000
_cell.angle_alpha   90.00
_cell.angle_beta   90.00
_cell.angle_gamma   90.00
#
_symmetry.space_group_name_H-M   'P 1'
#
loop_
_entity.id
_entity.type
_entity.pdbx_description
1 polymer ?
#
loop_
_entity_poly.entity_id
_entity_poly.type
_entity_poly.pdbx_seq_one_letter_code
_entity_poly.pdbx_strand_id
1 'polypeptide(L)'
;MSIRLDISRKEEVVGTLYATSIFKHISRSMYLFLMWFIDLKTAVSLGKFSRTENIFMAHFSNFLNKEHFSNFLNQKDSDLAFVLRSNLLGMETQLKEAIAKYTTDPGVQECQALLEELDSLLELSLEPTPTNEDKIPETNPLPEDDPFEPISSLSENEMDSLLKPSLEAIPKNEEKIPETNSSLEKDSSFDDAFEPISSQSENKFDSFLEPSLEAIPKNEEKIPETNSSLEDHFFEPIPSPSGNELKLIRLQELLLAENKLSEYVGSVELNSNNDSDLWQEVQCLLLRLPEPEANRWRKIALKLALEVGGEKDERSLTLVPFTKDEIVYPGLTGKLEAKGLCLSTQEKLDPRLTQTNLPEELLFLAKVISLYLKFIELDPQIHHAFKTVDRFGVRRLSLDSEQKSKYINALIDRFQWAVTTEESGDILKILQARIDLDEAIHSLVYIPPVPRDSWWGKLQKECRDTLKEPARKAGNQVKIRPLWGSYADIRSRSKYDLEVDSGGTPGEVLACLRVYAEIQGEVLPGRVLFRGQR
;
A
#
# COMPACT_ATOMS: atom_id res chain seq x y z
N MET A 1 -48.52 28.57 31.65
CA MET A 1 -47.04 28.58 31.48
C MET A 1 -46.59 27.25 30.88
N SER A 2 -47.09 26.90 29.67
CA SER A 2 -46.89 25.57 29.07
C SER A 2 -47.02 25.60 27.54
N ILE A 3 -46.32 26.53 26.87
CA ILE A 3 -46.33 26.65 25.38
C ILE A 3 -44.90 26.83 24.78
N ARG A 4 -43.82 26.90 25.58
CA ARG A 4 -42.47 27.22 25.05
C ARG A 4 -41.56 26.03 24.71
N LEU A 5 -41.99 24.77 24.88
CA LEU A 5 -41.14 23.59 24.66
C LEU A 5 -41.40 22.82 23.34
N ASP A 6 -42.37 23.24 22.52
CA ASP A 6 -42.80 22.45 21.34
C ASP A 6 -42.34 23.04 19.99
N ILE A 7 -41.65 24.18 19.99
CA ILE A 7 -41.14 24.83 18.77
C ILE A 7 -39.72 24.35 18.44
N SER A 8 -38.87 24.17 19.45
CA SER A 8 -37.47 23.74 19.25
C SER A 8 -37.35 22.32 18.67
N ARG A 9 -38.31 21.43 18.95
CA ARG A 9 -38.30 20.05 18.43
C ARG A 9 -38.83 19.95 16.99
N LYS A 10 -39.59 20.93 16.52
CA LYS A 10 -40.08 20.96 15.13
C LYS A 10 -39.02 21.52 14.17
N GLU A 11 -38.18 22.45 14.60
CA GLU A 11 -37.10 22.99 13.76
C GLU A 11 -35.98 21.96 13.50
N GLU A 12 -35.67 21.13 14.50
CA GLU A 12 -34.66 20.06 14.38
C GLU A 12 -35.12 18.94 13.43
N VAL A 13 -36.40 18.56 13.48
CA VAL A 13 -36.98 17.55 12.57
C VAL A 13 -37.09 18.08 11.14
N VAL A 14 -37.41 19.37 10.94
CA VAL A 14 -37.46 19.99 9.61
C VAL A 14 -36.06 20.11 9.01
N GLY A 15 -35.04 20.49 9.79
CA GLY A 15 -33.65 20.53 9.32
C GLY A 15 -33.12 19.15 8.90
N THR A 16 -33.47 18.10 9.64
CA THR A 16 -33.01 16.73 9.36
C THR A 16 -33.68 16.13 8.11
N LEU A 17 -34.97 16.42 7.88
CA LEU A 17 -35.71 16.05 6.67
C LEU A 17 -35.23 16.83 5.43
N TYR A 18 -34.85 18.09 5.59
CA TYR A 18 -34.30 18.89 4.49
C TYR A 18 -32.91 18.39 4.09
N ALA A 19 -32.04 18.10 5.06
CA ALA A 19 -30.70 17.56 4.81
C ALA A 19 -30.74 16.16 4.15
N THR A 20 -31.63 15.27 4.57
CA THR A 20 -31.78 13.95 3.95
C THR A 20 -32.39 14.01 2.55
N SER A 21 -33.30 14.95 2.28
CA SER A 21 -33.84 15.19 0.94
C SER A 21 -32.77 15.72 -0.02
N ILE A 22 -31.96 16.69 0.43
CA ILE A 22 -30.82 17.23 -0.32
C ILE A 22 -29.78 16.12 -0.57
N PHE A 23 -29.43 15.33 0.44
CA PHE A 23 -28.44 14.25 0.31
C PHE A 23 -28.90 13.16 -0.66
N LYS A 24 -30.20 12.81 -0.63
CA LYS A 24 -30.79 11.84 -1.57
C LYS A 24 -30.84 12.38 -3.00
N HIS A 25 -31.06 13.69 -3.17
CA HIS A 25 -30.99 14.34 -4.47
C HIS A 25 -29.56 14.42 -5.01
N ILE A 26 -28.58 14.81 -4.18
CA ILE A 26 -27.16 14.87 -4.54
C ILE A 26 -26.64 13.48 -4.90
N SER A 27 -26.96 12.46 -4.10
CA SER A 27 -26.54 11.07 -4.35
C SER A 27 -27.13 10.51 -5.65
N ARG A 28 -28.40 10.79 -5.94
CA ARG A 28 -29.06 10.37 -7.20
C ARG A 28 -28.48 11.10 -8.41
N SER A 29 -28.13 12.38 -8.27
CA SER A 29 -27.49 13.15 -9.33
C SER A 29 -26.03 12.77 -9.56
N MET A 30 -25.26 12.48 -8.51
CA MET A 30 -23.91 11.90 -8.62
C MET A 30 -23.95 10.53 -9.29
N TYR A 31 -24.96 9.70 -9.00
CA TYR A 31 -25.13 8.41 -9.67
C TYR A 31 -25.44 8.57 -11.16
N LEU A 32 -26.33 9.51 -11.52
CA LEU A 32 -26.61 9.83 -12.93
C LEU A 32 -25.39 10.42 -13.65
N PHE A 33 -24.59 11.23 -12.95
CA PHE A 33 -23.32 11.76 -13.45
C PHE A 33 -22.29 10.64 -13.66
N LEU A 34 -22.16 9.69 -12.73
CA LEU A 34 -21.28 8.53 -12.87
C LEU A 34 -21.70 7.62 -14.03
N MET A 35 -23.00 7.39 -14.18
CA MET A 35 -23.57 6.62 -15.30
C MET A 35 -23.33 7.32 -16.64
N TRP A 36 -23.50 8.65 -16.70
CA TRP A 36 -23.16 9.44 -17.88
C TRP A 36 -21.66 9.40 -18.19
N PHE A 37 -20.78 9.44 -17.18
CA PHE A 37 -19.32 9.36 -17.37
C PHE A 37 -18.88 8.00 -17.93
N ILE A 38 -19.57 6.92 -17.54
CA ILE A 38 -19.39 5.57 -18.09
C ILE A 38 -19.88 5.51 -19.54
N ASP A 39 -21.05 6.09 -19.83
CA ASP A 39 -21.61 6.15 -21.18
C ASP A 39 -20.78 7.05 -22.11
N LEU A 40 -20.21 8.15 -21.62
CA LEU A 40 -19.33 9.06 -22.37
C LEU A 40 -18.02 8.36 -22.75
N LYS A 41 -17.38 7.62 -21.82
CA LYS A 41 -16.22 6.77 -22.12
C LYS A 41 -16.54 5.74 -23.19
N THR A 42 -17.75 5.19 -23.16
CA THR A 42 -18.21 4.16 -24.09
C THR A 42 -18.51 4.77 -25.47
N ALA A 43 -19.17 5.93 -25.52
CA ALA A 43 -19.52 6.66 -26.74
C ALA A 43 -18.30 7.24 -27.46
N VAL A 44 -17.33 7.78 -26.73
CA VAL A 44 -16.03 8.22 -27.26
C VAL A 44 -15.26 7.06 -27.88
N SER A 45 -15.34 5.85 -27.29
CA SER A 45 -14.73 4.66 -27.89
C SER A 45 -15.43 4.16 -29.17
N LEU A 46 -16.69 4.57 -29.39
CA LEU A 46 -17.56 4.08 -30.48
C LEU A 46 -17.84 5.13 -31.56
N GLY A 47 -17.38 6.37 -31.41
CA GLY A 47 -17.52 7.44 -32.40
C GLY A 47 -18.97 7.82 -32.74
N LYS A 48 -19.90 7.67 -31.80
CA LYS A 48 -21.34 7.95 -32.00
C LYS A 48 -21.84 8.95 -30.95
N PHE A 49 -21.94 10.21 -31.34
CA PHE A 49 -22.65 11.24 -30.57
C PHE A 49 -24.10 11.34 -31.09
N SER A 50 -25.08 11.37 -30.18
CA SER A 50 -26.51 11.40 -30.56
C SER A 50 -27.29 12.45 -29.78
N ARG A 51 -28.41 12.89 -30.37
CA ARG A 51 -29.25 14.06 -30.04
C ARG A 51 -29.81 14.14 -28.60
N THR A 52 -29.58 13.14 -27.76
CA THR A 52 -30.02 13.08 -26.35
C THR A 52 -29.19 13.96 -25.39
N GLU A 53 -28.03 14.45 -25.80
CA GLU A 53 -27.12 15.26 -24.96
C GLU A 53 -27.63 16.68 -24.67
N ASN A 54 -28.38 17.29 -25.60
CA ASN A 54 -28.92 18.64 -25.42
C ASN A 54 -29.93 18.75 -24.27
N ILE A 55 -30.59 17.65 -23.90
CA ILE A 55 -31.56 17.63 -22.80
C ILE A 55 -30.84 17.49 -21.45
N PHE A 56 -29.78 16.68 -21.38
CA PHE A 56 -29.00 16.52 -20.15
C PHE A 56 -28.15 17.74 -19.84
N MET A 57 -27.49 18.36 -20.83
CA MET A 57 -26.73 19.60 -20.63
C MET A 57 -27.63 20.76 -20.19
N ALA A 58 -28.83 20.87 -20.77
CA ALA A 58 -29.84 21.84 -20.31
C ALA A 58 -30.34 21.54 -18.89
N HIS A 59 -30.43 20.27 -18.49
CA HIS A 59 -30.81 19.89 -17.12
C HIS A 59 -29.67 20.06 -16.12
N PHE A 60 -28.41 19.79 -16.48
CA PHE A 60 -27.23 19.96 -15.63
C PHE A 60 -26.97 21.45 -15.36
N SER A 61 -27.07 22.28 -16.41
CA SER A 61 -26.98 23.75 -16.32
C SER A 61 -28.11 24.35 -15.45
N ASN A 62 -29.33 23.78 -15.51
CA ASN A 62 -30.44 24.19 -14.63
C ASN A 62 -30.39 23.57 -13.22
N PHE A 63 -29.70 22.45 -13.02
CA PHE A 63 -29.64 21.71 -11.76
C PHE A 63 -28.59 22.29 -10.79
N LEU A 64 -27.50 22.82 -11.34
CA LEU A 64 -26.57 23.63 -10.57
C LEU A 64 -27.14 25.04 -10.44
N ASN A 65 -27.89 25.31 -9.37
CA ASN A 65 -28.03 26.69 -8.94
C ASN A 65 -26.60 27.17 -8.60
N LYS A 66 -25.98 27.88 -9.55
CA LYS A 66 -24.56 28.31 -9.51
C LYS A 66 -24.24 29.00 -8.19
N GLU A 67 -25.20 29.71 -7.60
CA GLU A 67 -25.06 30.41 -6.33
C GLU A 67 -24.91 29.46 -5.13
N HIS A 68 -25.76 28.44 -5.00
CA HIS A 68 -25.65 27.48 -3.88
C HIS A 68 -24.39 26.62 -3.98
N PHE A 69 -24.02 26.23 -5.20
CA PHE A 69 -22.84 25.42 -5.43
C PHE A 69 -21.55 26.23 -5.19
N SER A 70 -21.48 27.47 -5.67
CA SER A 70 -20.36 28.39 -5.37
C SER A 70 -20.27 28.66 -3.87
N ASN A 71 -21.38 28.96 -3.20
CA ASN A 71 -21.39 29.16 -1.75
C ASN A 71 -20.89 27.93 -0.97
N PHE A 72 -21.21 26.72 -1.43
CA PHE A 72 -20.70 25.48 -0.85
C PHE A 72 -19.19 25.31 -1.10
N LEU A 73 -18.72 25.54 -2.32
CA LEU A 73 -17.30 25.49 -2.65
C LEU A 73 -16.47 26.54 -1.90
N ASN A 74 -17.09 27.63 -1.43
CA ASN A 74 -16.40 28.70 -0.70
C ASN A 74 -16.23 28.42 0.81
N GLN A 75 -16.77 27.30 1.30
CA GLN A 75 -16.54 26.86 2.67
C GLN A 75 -15.11 26.32 2.82
N LYS A 76 -14.23 27.12 3.43
CA LYS A 76 -12.80 26.78 3.59
C LYS A 76 -12.58 25.61 4.56
N ASP A 77 -13.40 25.50 5.58
CA ASP A 77 -13.28 24.48 6.65
C ASP A 77 -14.14 23.23 6.40
N SER A 78 -14.72 23.10 5.21
CA SER A 78 -15.52 21.93 4.85
C SER A 78 -14.66 20.91 4.09
N ASP A 79 -14.39 19.77 4.72
CA ASP A 79 -13.71 18.63 4.09
C ASP A 79 -14.42 18.19 2.81
N LEU A 80 -15.75 18.25 2.80
CA LEU A 80 -16.56 17.90 1.63
C LEU A 80 -16.39 18.93 0.49
N ALA A 81 -16.27 20.21 0.82
CA ALA A 81 -15.96 21.25 -0.17
C ALA A 81 -14.52 21.07 -0.71
N PHE A 82 -13.56 20.69 0.13
CA PHE A 82 -12.19 20.40 -0.29
C PHE A 82 -12.11 19.22 -1.27
N VAL A 83 -12.76 18.09 -0.94
CA VAL A 83 -12.83 16.92 -1.82
C VAL A 83 -13.48 17.29 -3.15
N LEU A 84 -14.55 18.09 -3.11
CA LEU A 84 -15.25 18.51 -4.31
C LEU A 84 -14.39 19.43 -5.20
N ARG A 85 -13.70 20.43 -4.63
CA ARG A 85 -12.73 21.27 -5.36
C ARG A 85 -11.63 20.43 -6.01
N SER A 86 -11.09 19.45 -5.28
CA SER A 86 -10.04 18.54 -5.78
C SER A 86 -10.53 17.69 -6.96
N ASN A 87 -11.76 17.19 -6.91
CA ASN A 87 -12.35 16.43 -8.01
C ASN A 87 -12.62 17.30 -9.25
N LEU A 88 -13.07 18.54 -9.07
CA LEU A 88 -13.28 19.50 -10.17
C LEU A 88 -11.94 19.83 -10.87
N LEU A 89 -10.87 20.12 -10.11
CA LEU A 89 -9.51 20.31 -10.65
C LEU A 89 -9.00 19.09 -11.43
N GLY A 90 -9.29 17.87 -10.94
CA GLY A 90 -8.97 16.64 -11.65
C GLY A 90 -9.70 16.53 -12.99
N MET A 91 -10.97 16.95 -13.05
CA MET A 91 -11.77 16.98 -14.27
C MET A 91 -11.27 18.03 -15.27
N GLU A 92 -10.91 19.23 -14.78
CA GLU A 92 -10.26 20.29 -15.56
C GLU A 92 -9.02 19.77 -16.30
N THR A 93 -8.14 19.09 -15.56
CA THR A 93 -6.88 18.54 -16.08
C THR A 93 -7.14 17.51 -17.18
N GLN A 94 -8.12 16.62 -16.95
CA GLN A 94 -8.48 15.59 -17.94
C GLN A 94 -9.11 16.18 -19.21
N LEU A 95 -9.95 17.21 -19.08
CA LEU A 95 -10.53 17.91 -20.23
C LEU A 95 -9.45 18.63 -21.03
N LYS A 96 -8.51 19.32 -20.37
CA LYS A 96 -7.36 19.96 -21.02
C LYS A 96 -6.50 18.94 -21.80
N GLU A 97 -6.21 17.78 -21.20
CA GLU A 97 -5.47 16.70 -21.86
C GLU A 97 -6.24 16.12 -23.06
N ALA A 98 -7.56 15.89 -22.91
CA ALA A 98 -8.40 15.39 -23.98
C ALA A 98 -8.48 16.36 -25.17
N ILE A 99 -8.67 17.65 -24.92
CA ILE A 99 -8.68 18.71 -25.95
C ILE A 99 -7.32 18.75 -26.68
N ALA A 100 -6.21 18.66 -25.95
CA ALA A 100 -4.87 18.65 -26.56
C ALA A 100 -4.63 17.40 -27.43
N LYS A 101 -5.21 16.26 -27.05
CA LYS A 101 -5.01 14.99 -27.74
C LYS A 101 -5.91 14.80 -28.97
N TYR A 102 -7.14 15.34 -28.94
CA TYR A 102 -8.16 15.08 -29.94
C TYR A 102 -8.61 16.35 -30.67
N THR A 103 -7.68 17.16 -31.17
CA THR A 103 -7.92 18.51 -31.70
C THR A 103 -8.91 18.62 -32.87
N THR A 104 -9.20 17.51 -33.56
CA THR A 104 -10.14 17.46 -34.70
C THR A 104 -11.47 16.80 -34.37
N ASP A 105 -11.67 16.36 -33.12
CA ASP A 105 -12.93 15.75 -32.71
C ASP A 105 -14.03 16.82 -32.62
N PRO A 106 -15.23 16.58 -33.17
CA PRO A 106 -16.31 17.55 -33.11
C PRO A 106 -16.70 17.93 -31.67
N GLY A 107 -16.49 17.04 -30.69
CA GLY A 107 -16.77 17.26 -29.27
C GLY A 107 -15.79 18.20 -28.56
N VAL A 108 -14.73 18.68 -29.23
CA VAL A 108 -13.75 19.62 -28.65
C VAL A 108 -14.42 20.94 -28.26
N GLN A 109 -15.39 21.42 -29.05
CA GLN A 109 -16.06 22.69 -28.78
C GLN A 109 -16.90 22.60 -27.50
N GLU A 110 -17.58 21.48 -27.27
CA GLU A 110 -18.34 21.21 -26.05
C GLU A 110 -17.41 21.03 -24.84
N CYS A 111 -16.26 20.38 -25.02
CA CYS A 111 -15.26 20.26 -23.96
C CYS A 111 -14.65 21.62 -23.56
N GLN A 112 -14.44 22.52 -24.53
CA GLN A 112 -13.96 23.87 -24.28
C GLN A 112 -15.01 24.71 -23.52
N ALA A 113 -16.27 24.67 -23.94
CA ALA A 113 -17.35 25.36 -23.23
C ALA A 113 -17.51 24.83 -21.79
N LEU A 114 -17.40 23.52 -21.58
CA LEU A 114 -17.45 22.91 -20.25
C LEU A 114 -16.24 23.34 -19.39
N LEU A 115 -15.06 23.48 -20.00
CA LEU A 115 -13.86 23.94 -19.31
C LEU A 115 -14.02 25.39 -18.83
N GLU A 116 -14.57 26.28 -19.66
CA GLU A 116 -14.86 27.68 -19.29
C GLU A 116 -15.87 27.76 -18.13
N GLU A 117 -16.91 26.92 -18.13
CA GLU A 117 -17.87 26.87 -17.01
C GLU A 117 -17.22 26.37 -15.72
N LEU A 118 -16.33 25.39 -15.83
CA LEU A 118 -15.62 24.81 -14.69
C LEU A 118 -14.61 25.81 -14.10
N ASP A 119 -13.85 26.51 -14.95
CA ASP A 119 -12.90 27.54 -14.57
C ASP A 119 -13.63 28.69 -13.85
N SER A 120 -14.78 29.14 -14.36
CA SER A 120 -15.61 30.17 -13.71
C SER A 120 -16.12 29.73 -12.33
N LEU A 121 -16.44 28.44 -12.12
CA LEU A 121 -16.84 27.92 -10.82
C LEU A 121 -15.69 27.85 -9.81
N LEU A 122 -14.47 27.58 -10.30
CA LEU A 122 -13.26 27.48 -9.47
C LEU A 122 -12.69 28.86 -9.11
N GLU A 123 -12.74 29.84 -10.04
CA GLU A 123 -12.28 31.22 -9.79
C GLU A 123 -13.10 31.93 -8.71
N LEU A 124 -14.42 31.73 -8.68
CA LEU A 124 -15.30 32.29 -7.64
C LEU A 124 -14.98 31.79 -6.21
N SER A 125 -14.12 30.76 -6.09
CA SER A 125 -13.67 30.23 -4.82
C SER A 125 -12.40 30.86 -4.26
N LEU A 126 -11.68 31.63 -5.10
CA LEU A 126 -10.36 32.15 -4.76
C LEU A 126 -10.35 33.62 -4.35
N GLU A 127 -11.49 34.33 -4.38
CA GLU A 127 -11.49 35.74 -3.96
C GLU A 127 -11.17 35.90 -2.46
N PRO A 128 -10.15 36.71 -2.10
CA PRO A 128 -9.80 36.98 -0.72
C PRO A 128 -10.87 37.84 -0.06
N THR A 129 -11.43 37.35 1.05
CA THR A 129 -12.38 38.11 1.87
C THR A 129 -11.68 39.36 2.45
N PRO A 130 -12.23 40.58 2.32
CA PRO A 130 -11.60 41.78 2.86
C PRO A 130 -11.48 41.67 4.38
N THR A 131 -10.24 41.74 4.86
CA THR A 131 -9.91 41.67 6.29
C THR A 131 -10.34 42.98 6.95
N ASN A 132 -11.34 42.92 7.84
CA ASN A 132 -11.69 44.04 8.71
C ASN A 132 -10.59 44.16 9.78
N GLU A 133 -9.74 45.18 9.65
CA GLU A 133 -8.78 45.56 10.68
C GLU A 133 -9.49 46.26 11.84
N ASP A 134 -9.58 45.58 12.98
CA ASP A 134 -10.01 46.16 14.25
C ASP A 134 -8.88 46.96 14.91
N LYS A 135 -9.24 48.17 15.34
CA LYS A 135 -8.40 49.16 16.03
C LYS A 135 -7.85 48.63 17.36
N ILE A 136 -6.55 48.84 17.59
CA ILE A 136 -5.91 48.84 18.93
C ILE A 136 -5.54 50.30 19.28
N PRO A 137 -5.78 50.77 20.53
CA PRO A 137 -5.58 52.17 20.91
C PRO A 137 -4.14 52.51 21.29
N GLU A 138 -3.79 53.76 20.97
CA GLU A 138 -2.55 54.48 21.26
C GLU A 138 -2.21 54.58 22.76
N THR A 139 -0.91 54.47 23.07
CA THR A 139 -0.28 55.19 24.20
C THR A 139 1.10 55.74 23.76
N ASN A 140 1.31 57.02 24.09
CA ASN A 140 2.42 57.94 23.73
C ASN A 140 3.73 57.70 24.55
N PRO A 141 4.78 58.57 24.52
CA PRO A 141 5.86 58.62 23.52
C PRO A 141 7.32 58.81 24.09
N LEU A 142 8.34 58.59 23.23
CA LEU A 142 9.70 59.22 23.13
C LEU A 142 10.74 59.07 24.29
N PRO A 143 12.07 59.32 24.08
CA PRO A 143 12.80 59.87 22.90
C PRO A 143 13.97 58.99 22.38
N GLU A 144 14.20 58.95 21.06
CA GLU A 144 15.25 59.66 20.27
C GLU A 144 16.70 59.34 20.64
N ASP A 145 17.42 58.66 19.72
CA ASP A 145 18.62 59.22 19.11
C ASP A 145 18.91 58.55 17.74
N ASP A 146 19.07 59.43 16.76
CA ASP A 146 19.35 59.34 15.32
C ASP A 146 20.80 58.88 15.04
N PRO A 147 21.38 58.97 13.81
CA PRO A 147 20.85 58.80 12.45
C PRO A 147 21.73 57.79 11.64
N PHE A 148 21.25 57.30 10.49
CA PHE A 148 21.97 57.41 9.21
C PHE A 148 21.05 56.96 8.08
N GLU A 149 20.68 57.96 7.29
CA GLU A 149 19.89 57.89 6.08
C GLU A 149 20.82 58.14 4.86
N PRO A 150 20.35 58.27 3.60
CA PRO A 150 20.38 57.24 2.57
C PRO A 150 21.02 57.77 1.26
N ILE A 151 21.14 56.94 0.20
CA ILE A 151 20.99 57.35 -1.22
C ILE A 151 20.61 56.06 -1.99
N SER A 152 19.38 55.87 -2.54
CA SER A 152 18.89 56.31 -3.86
C SER A 152 19.82 55.88 -5.02
N SER A 153 19.44 55.43 -6.21
CA SER A 153 18.19 55.30 -6.96
C SER A 153 18.59 55.00 -8.43
N LEU A 154 17.70 54.37 -9.22
CA LEU A 154 17.54 54.55 -10.69
C LEU A 154 18.66 53.97 -11.60
N SER A 155 18.44 53.50 -12.83
CA SER A 155 17.33 53.55 -13.78
C SER A 155 17.53 52.55 -14.92
N GLU A 156 16.45 52.24 -15.62
CA GLU A 156 16.32 51.64 -16.95
C GLU A 156 17.05 52.45 -18.06
N ASN A 157 17.53 51.77 -19.12
CA ASN A 157 17.08 51.96 -20.51
C ASN A 157 17.96 51.26 -21.57
N GLU A 158 17.26 50.58 -22.49
CA GLU A 158 17.42 50.45 -23.95
C GLU A 158 18.81 50.58 -24.60
N MET A 159 19.18 49.59 -25.42
CA MET A 159 19.57 49.87 -26.81
C MET A 159 19.36 48.67 -27.74
N ASP A 160 18.78 49.01 -28.87
CA ASP A 160 18.33 48.17 -29.98
C ASP A 160 19.45 47.95 -31.01
N SER A 161 19.17 47.05 -31.96
CA SER A 161 19.61 47.10 -33.38
C SER A 161 20.76 46.18 -33.90
N LEU A 162 20.34 45.31 -34.83
CA LEU A 162 20.93 44.99 -36.15
C LEU A 162 22.05 43.93 -36.31
N LEU A 163 21.69 42.76 -36.87
CA LEU A 163 22.08 42.30 -38.24
C LEU A 163 21.81 40.77 -38.45
N LYS A 164 20.83 40.45 -39.30
CA LYS A 164 20.83 39.30 -40.25
C LYS A 164 21.11 39.89 -41.66
N PRO A 165 21.32 39.16 -42.80
CA PRO A 165 21.13 37.71 -43.09
C PRO A 165 22.16 37.06 -44.07
N SER A 166 22.04 35.74 -44.34
CA SER A 166 21.96 35.04 -45.66
C SER A 166 22.49 33.60 -45.55
N LEU A 167 21.69 32.53 -45.74
CA LEU A 167 21.28 31.88 -47.02
C LEU A 167 22.41 31.29 -47.86
N GLU A 168 22.45 29.95 -47.94
CA GLU A 168 22.76 29.04 -49.08
C GLU A 168 22.64 27.60 -48.51
N ALA A 169 21.92 26.59 -49.01
CA ALA A 169 21.54 26.05 -50.33
C ALA A 169 22.01 24.55 -50.40
N ILE A 170 21.07 23.70 -50.79
CA ILE A 170 21.01 22.21 -50.85
C ILE A 170 21.93 21.61 -51.94
N PRO A 171 22.62 20.44 -51.79
CA PRO A 171 22.31 19.12 -52.40
C PRO A 171 21.24 18.11 -51.95
N LYS A 172 20.32 17.72 -52.84
CA LYS A 172 19.66 16.40 -52.87
C LYS A 172 20.59 15.39 -53.54
N ASN A 173 20.51 14.11 -53.19
CA ASN A 173 20.75 13.03 -54.16
C ASN A 173 19.93 11.78 -53.83
N GLU A 174 19.08 11.41 -54.79
CA GLU A 174 18.45 10.10 -54.95
C GLU A 174 19.47 9.14 -55.59
N GLU A 175 19.42 7.85 -55.23
CA GLU A 175 19.01 6.74 -56.11
C GLU A 175 19.66 5.38 -55.74
N LYS A 176 18.84 4.34 -55.88
CA LYS A 176 19.15 2.96 -56.30
C LYS A 176 19.62 1.87 -55.30
N ILE A 177 18.68 0.93 -55.17
CA ILE A 177 18.79 -0.51 -54.89
C ILE A 177 19.84 -1.18 -55.81
N PRO A 178 20.50 -2.26 -55.34
CA PRO A 178 20.31 -3.53 -56.02
C PRO A 178 20.08 -4.72 -55.07
N GLU A 179 19.23 -5.64 -55.53
CA GLU A 179 19.12 -7.02 -55.07
C GLU A 179 20.40 -7.81 -55.41
N THR A 180 20.84 -8.72 -54.54
CA THR A 180 21.01 -10.17 -54.85
C THR A 180 21.61 -10.95 -53.68
N ASN A 181 20.87 -12.00 -53.27
CA ASN A 181 21.25 -13.36 -52.86
C ASN A 181 22.60 -13.66 -52.17
N SER A 182 22.47 -14.50 -51.13
CA SER A 182 23.17 -15.80 -50.93
C SER A 182 24.08 -15.92 -49.70
N SER A 183 23.87 -17.05 -49.01
CA SER A 183 24.79 -17.83 -48.15
C SER A 183 25.14 -17.29 -46.75
N LEU A 184 24.67 -17.93 -45.67
CA LEU A 184 25.19 -19.15 -45.01
C LEU A 184 26.52 -18.91 -44.28
N GLU A 185 26.43 -18.71 -42.96
CA GLU A 185 27.31 -19.18 -41.87
C GLU A 185 26.76 -18.57 -40.56
N LYS A 186 26.10 -19.37 -39.72
CA LYS A 186 26.63 -20.18 -38.61
C LYS A 186 26.95 -19.39 -37.33
N ASP A 187 26.36 -19.91 -36.25
CA ASP A 187 26.85 -19.92 -34.87
C ASP A 187 26.71 -18.64 -34.03
N SER A 188 25.61 -18.58 -33.25
CA SER A 188 25.71 -18.56 -31.78
C SER A 188 24.32 -18.78 -31.16
N SER A 189 24.03 -20.04 -30.83
CA SER A 189 22.91 -20.48 -30.01
C SER A 189 23.00 -19.89 -28.60
N PHE A 190 22.00 -19.10 -28.20
CA PHE A 190 21.74 -18.76 -26.80
C PHE A 190 20.57 -19.62 -26.33
N ASP A 191 20.88 -20.86 -25.98
CA ASP A 191 19.99 -21.80 -25.30
C ASP A 191 20.14 -21.61 -23.78
N ASP A 192 19.36 -20.70 -23.18
CA ASP A 192 19.12 -20.75 -21.73
C ASP A 192 17.89 -21.64 -21.49
N ALA A 193 18.13 -22.94 -21.62
CA ALA A 193 17.26 -23.98 -21.13
C ALA A 193 17.35 -24.02 -19.59
N PHE A 194 16.20 -24.05 -18.93
CA PHE A 194 16.10 -24.42 -17.52
C PHE A 194 16.69 -25.83 -17.32
N GLU A 195 17.88 -25.93 -16.75
CA GLU A 195 18.34 -27.19 -16.15
C GLU A 195 17.73 -27.37 -14.75
N PRO A 196 17.28 -28.58 -14.40
CA PRO A 196 16.85 -28.91 -13.06
C PRO A 196 18.09 -29.21 -12.20
N ILE A 197 18.27 -28.43 -11.13
CA ILE A 197 19.26 -28.76 -10.10
C ILE A 197 18.77 -30.02 -9.36
N SER A 198 19.31 -31.17 -9.78
CA SER A 198 19.34 -32.39 -8.98
C SER A 198 20.47 -32.24 -7.97
N SER A 199 20.13 -31.99 -6.70
CA SER A 199 21.06 -32.15 -5.59
C SER A 199 20.62 -33.36 -4.76
N GLN A 200 21.13 -34.53 -5.15
CA GLN A 200 21.43 -35.56 -4.18
C GLN A 200 22.67 -35.10 -3.39
N SER A 201 22.49 -34.82 -2.11
CA SER A 201 23.59 -34.86 -1.15
C SER A 201 23.11 -35.67 0.04
N GLU A 202 23.51 -36.93 0.05
CA GLU A 202 23.61 -37.75 1.23
C GLU A 202 24.47 -37.00 2.26
N ASN A 203 23.92 -36.72 3.43
CA ASN A 203 24.71 -36.55 4.64
C ASN A 203 24.03 -37.29 5.78
N LYS A 204 24.47 -38.55 5.87
CA LYS A 204 24.56 -39.38 7.06
C LYS A 204 25.00 -38.54 8.26
N PHE A 205 24.12 -38.37 9.24
CA PHE A 205 24.51 -37.96 10.59
C PHE A 205 24.11 -39.04 11.57
N ASP A 206 25.12 -39.48 12.31
CA ASP A 206 25.09 -40.59 13.23
C ASP A 206 24.15 -40.36 14.41
N SER A 207 23.50 -41.47 14.76
CA SER A 207 22.86 -41.77 16.03
C SER A 207 23.72 -41.37 17.24
N PHE A 208 23.18 -40.51 18.10
CA PHE A 208 23.60 -40.41 19.50
C PHE A 208 22.36 -40.40 20.41
N LEU A 209 22.14 -41.58 21.00
CA LEU A 209 21.67 -41.85 22.37
C LEU A 209 20.56 -40.94 22.94
N GLU A 210 19.34 -41.49 22.93
CA GLU A 210 18.31 -41.20 23.94
C GLU A 210 18.83 -41.57 25.35
N PRO A 211 18.66 -40.72 26.37
CA PRO A 211 18.60 -41.15 27.75
C PRO A 211 17.14 -41.38 28.13
N SER A 212 16.85 -42.62 28.49
CA SER A 212 15.64 -43.07 29.18
C SER A 212 15.32 -42.22 30.40
N LEU A 213 14.09 -41.70 30.45
CA LEU A 213 13.50 -41.06 31.62
C LEU A 213 13.19 -42.14 32.69
N GLU A 214 14.07 -42.25 33.69
CA GLU A 214 13.75 -42.92 34.96
C GLU A 214 12.89 -42.01 35.84
N ALA A 215 11.91 -42.63 36.50
CA ALA A 215 10.95 -41.99 37.37
C ALA A 215 11.60 -41.46 38.66
N ILE A 216 11.38 -40.18 38.96
CA ILE A 216 11.74 -39.56 40.24
C ILE A 216 10.61 -39.81 41.26
N PRO A 217 10.89 -40.33 42.46
CA PRO A 217 9.89 -40.58 43.50
C PRO A 217 9.44 -39.28 44.17
N LYS A 218 8.13 -39.22 44.47
CA LYS A 218 7.50 -38.19 45.29
C LYS A 218 8.02 -38.30 46.72
N ASN A 219 8.70 -37.26 47.22
CA ASN A 219 8.92 -37.04 48.64
C ASN A 219 8.03 -35.89 49.11
N GLU A 220 7.10 -36.22 49.99
CA GLU A 220 6.30 -35.28 50.77
C GLU A 220 7.18 -34.66 51.85
N GLU A 221 7.49 -33.36 51.72
CA GLU A 221 8.17 -32.60 52.77
C GLU A 221 7.16 -31.76 53.55
N LYS A 222 6.99 -32.14 54.81
CA LYS A 222 6.22 -31.48 55.87
C LYS A 222 6.86 -30.12 56.18
N ILE A 223 6.10 -29.04 56.00
CA ILE A 223 6.44 -27.72 56.53
C ILE A 223 5.89 -27.62 57.97
N PRO A 224 6.71 -27.25 58.97
CA PRO A 224 6.22 -26.95 60.31
C PRO A 224 5.73 -25.51 60.41
N GLU A 225 4.52 -25.37 60.97
CA GLU A 225 3.96 -24.11 61.42
C GLU A 225 4.88 -23.44 62.45
N THR A 226 5.28 -22.19 62.20
CA THR A 226 5.87 -21.33 63.22
C THR A 226 5.12 -20.00 63.24
N ASN A 227 4.29 -19.86 64.27
CA ASN A 227 3.68 -18.60 64.67
C ASN A 227 4.78 -17.64 65.17
N SER A 228 4.86 -16.43 64.61
CA SER A 228 5.60 -15.33 65.23
C SER A 228 4.96 -13.98 64.90
N SER A 229 4.38 -13.40 65.95
CA SER A 229 4.14 -12.00 66.29
C SER A 229 4.14 -10.92 65.19
N LEU A 230 2.97 -10.27 65.06
CA LEU A 230 2.80 -8.87 64.69
C LEU A 230 3.71 -7.97 65.55
N GLU A 231 4.57 -7.19 64.90
CA GLU A 231 4.98 -5.88 65.40
C GLU A 231 4.80 -4.84 64.29
N ASP A 232 4.03 -3.80 64.64
CA ASP A 232 3.70 -2.63 63.85
C ASP A 232 4.96 -1.85 63.46
N HIS A 233 5.39 -2.01 62.20
CA HIS A 233 6.29 -1.06 61.58
C HIS A 233 5.50 -0.10 60.69
N PHE A 234 5.55 1.16 61.09
CA PHE A 234 5.13 2.34 60.36
C PHE A 234 5.42 2.21 58.86
N PHE A 235 4.37 2.04 58.06
CA PHE A 235 4.44 2.20 56.61
C PHE A 235 4.59 3.69 56.32
N GLU A 236 5.80 4.13 55.97
CA GLU A 236 5.95 5.28 55.10
C GLU A 236 5.20 4.97 53.79
N PRO A 237 4.40 5.91 53.24
CA PRO A 237 3.71 5.68 51.98
C PRO A 237 4.78 5.49 50.90
N ILE A 238 4.92 4.25 50.45
CA ILE A 238 5.73 3.92 49.27
C ILE A 238 5.16 4.79 48.15
N PRO A 239 5.97 5.66 47.52
CA PRO A 239 5.50 6.41 46.37
C PRO A 239 5.04 5.40 45.33
N SER A 240 3.76 5.46 44.99
CA SER A 240 3.19 4.68 43.89
C SER A 240 4.09 4.90 42.66
N PRO A 241 4.55 3.84 41.96
CA PRO A 241 5.39 3.98 40.79
C PRO A 241 4.63 4.80 39.74
N SER A 242 4.93 6.09 39.70
CA SER A 242 4.36 7.06 38.80
C SER A 242 5.09 6.94 37.46
N GLY A 243 4.52 6.16 36.56
CA GLY A 243 4.94 6.05 35.16
C GLY A 243 4.91 4.60 34.70
N ASN A 244 4.04 4.28 33.72
CA ASN A 244 4.12 3.04 32.94
C ASN A 244 5.40 3.07 32.09
N GLU A 245 6.55 2.90 32.74
CA GLU A 245 7.83 2.78 32.06
C GLU A 245 7.87 1.41 31.37
N LEU A 246 8.13 1.42 30.05
CA LEU A 246 8.30 0.22 29.26
C LEU A 246 9.52 -0.55 29.77
N LYS A 247 9.34 -1.79 30.25
CA LYS A 247 10.47 -2.62 30.68
C LYS A 247 11.37 -2.99 29.50
N LEU A 248 10.79 -3.08 28.29
CA LEU A 248 11.51 -3.34 27.04
C LEU A 248 12.05 -2.07 26.35
N ILE A 249 12.06 -0.90 27.02
CA ILE A 249 12.55 0.37 26.45
C ILE A 249 13.96 0.24 25.86
N ARG A 250 14.86 -0.46 26.55
CA ARG A 250 16.24 -0.66 26.09
C ARG A 250 16.32 -1.45 24.77
N LEU A 251 15.39 -2.39 24.53
CA LEU A 251 15.33 -3.12 23.26
C LEU A 251 14.90 -2.18 22.12
N GLN A 252 13.91 -1.33 22.38
CA GLN A 252 13.45 -0.32 21.43
C GLN A 252 14.58 0.65 21.08
N GLU A 253 15.27 1.21 22.07
CA GLU A 253 16.39 2.14 21.90
C GLU A 253 17.54 1.52 21.07
N LEU A 254 17.90 0.25 21.35
CA LEU A 254 18.96 -0.44 20.62
C LEU A 254 18.61 -0.68 19.15
N LEU A 255 17.34 -1.00 18.85
CA LEU A 255 16.87 -1.17 17.47
C LEU A 255 16.82 0.17 16.73
N LEU A 256 16.34 1.23 17.38
CA LEU A 256 16.29 2.57 16.80
C LEU A 256 17.69 3.15 16.54
N ALA A 257 18.69 2.79 17.36
CA ALA A 257 20.06 3.23 17.20
C ALA A 257 20.86 2.42 16.15
N GLU A 258 20.35 1.27 15.69
CA GLU A 258 21.05 0.42 14.73
C GLU A 258 20.84 0.92 13.30
N ASN A 259 21.79 1.73 12.83
CA ASN A 259 21.78 2.29 11.48
C ASN A 259 21.69 1.21 10.38
N LYS A 260 22.27 0.02 10.60
CA LYS A 260 22.25 -1.06 9.60
C LYS A 260 20.84 -1.58 9.32
N LEU A 261 19.91 -1.49 10.27
CA LEU A 261 18.53 -1.92 10.04
C LEU A 261 17.84 -1.06 8.98
N SER A 262 18.22 0.21 8.88
CA SER A 262 17.61 1.13 7.92
C SER A 262 17.82 0.73 6.46
N GLU A 263 18.88 -0.05 6.18
CA GLU A 263 19.14 -0.63 4.85
C GLU A 263 18.05 -1.64 4.44
N TYR A 264 17.44 -2.32 5.41
CA TYR A 264 16.46 -3.40 5.17
C TYR A 264 15.02 -2.97 5.38
N VAL A 265 14.76 -2.12 6.38
CA VAL A 265 13.39 -1.77 6.80
C VAL A 265 13.06 -0.28 6.68
N GLY A 266 14.00 0.54 6.19
CA GLY A 266 13.82 1.99 6.12
C GLY A 266 13.87 2.63 7.51
N SER A 267 13.06 3.65 7.75
CA SER A 267 12.92 4.20 9.11
C SER A 267 12.31 3.15 10.04
N VAL A 268 13.03 2.78 11.09
CA VAL A 268 12.52 1.89 12.13
C VAL A 268 11.43 2.64 12.91
N GLU A 269 10.18 2.19 12.78
CA GLU A 269 9.05 2.72 13.54
C GLU A 269 8.60 1.69 14.59
N LEU A 270 8.82 2.00 15.87
CA LEU A 270 8.33 1.22 17.02
C LEU A 270 7.55 2.19 17.91
N ASN A 271 6.23 2.06 17.96
CA ASN A 271 5.32 3.07 18.53
C ASN A 271 4.52 2.54 19.73
N SER A 272 4.70 1.28 20.09
CA SER A 272 3.99 0.66 21.20
C SER A 272 4.24 1.32 22.55
N ASN A 273 3.18 1.42 23.35
CA ASN A 273 3.17 2.01 24.69
C ASN A 273 3.08 0.96 25.82
N ASN A 274 3.12 -0.32 25.47
CA ASN A 274 3.19 -1.43 26.41
C ASN A 274 4.16 -2.51 25.90
N ASP A 275 4.69 -3.32 26.83
CA ASP A 275 5.72 -4.31 26.50
C ASP A 275 5.22 -5.46 25.61
N SER A 276 3.94 -5.83 25.71
CA SER A 276 3.36 -6.90 24.88
C SER A 276 3.33 -6.51 23.41
N ASP A 277 2.81 -5.32 23.12
CA ASP A 277 2.72 -4.82 21.75
C ASP A 277 4.11 -4.46 21.21
N LEU A 278 5.00 -3.92 22.05
CA LEU A 278 6.40 -3.67 21.65
C LEU A 278 7.12 -4.99 21.30
N TRP A 279 6.89 -6.06 22.06
CA TRP A 279 7.42 -7.38 21.71
C TRP A 279 6.92 -7.82 20.34
N GLN A 280 5.62 -7.69 20.07
CA GLN A 280 5.03 -8.03 18.77
C GLN A 280 5.62 -7.18 17.63
N GLU A 281 5.67 -5.86 17.77
CA GLU A 281 6.24 -4.94 16.77
C GLU A 281 7.68 -5.31 16.43
N VAL A 282 8.50 -5.57 17.46
CA VAL A 282 9.88 -6.01 17.28
C VAL A 282 9.90 -7.32 16.50
N GLN A 283 9.13 -8.34 16.90
CA GLN A 283 9.17 -9.62 16.21
C GLN A 283 8.70 -9.52 14.75
N CYS A 284 7.68 -8.72 14.46
CA CYS A 284 7.25 -8.41 13.09
C CYS A 284 8.36 -7.75 12.27
N LEU A 285 9.06 -6.76 12.84
CA LEU A 285 10.23 -6.14 12.20
C LEU A 285 11.30 -7.18 11.87
N LEU A 286 11.60 -8.09 12.80
CA LEU A 286 12.62 -9.12 12.59
C LEU A 286 12.27 -10.13 11.48
N LEU A 287 10.99 -10.32 11.16
CA LEU A 287 10.57 -11.18 10.02
C LEU A 287 10.94 -10.58 8.65
N ARG A 288 11.23 -9.28 8.61
CA ARG A 288 11.62 -8.55 7.41
C ARG A 288 13.13 -8.51 7.18
N LEU A 289 13.93 -8.92 8.17
CA LEU A 289 15.38 -8.89 8.07
C LEU A 289 15.93 -10.15 7.38
N PRO A 290 17.11 -10.09 6.75
CA PRO A 290 17.86 -11.29 6.37
C PRO A 290 18.04 -12.22 7.57
N GLU A 291 17.93 -13.53 7.34
CA GLU A 291 17.92 -14.54 8.39
C GLU A 291 19.10 -14.45 9.39
N PRO A 292 20.36 -14.17 8.98
CA PRO A 292 21.46 -13.98 9.93
C PRO A 292 21.23 -12.82 10.91
N GLU A 293 20.74 -11.68 10.42
CA GLU A 293 20.47 -10.50 11.24
C GLU A 293 19.22 -10.69 12.11
N ALA A 294 18.16 -11.29 11.55
CA ALA A 294 16.97 -11.66 12.31
C ALA A 294 17.34 -12.55 13.51
N ASN A 295 18.18 -13.57 13.30
CA ASN A 295 18.61 -14.49 14.36
C ASN A 295 19.50 -13.81 15.41
N ARG A 296 20.38 -12.89 14.99
CA ARG A 296 21.19 -12.07 15.91
C ARG A 296 20.28 -11.24 16.82
N TRP A 297 19.32 -10.53 16.24
CA TRP A 297 18.42 -9.66 16.98
C TRP A 297 17.41 -10.41 17.85
N ARG A 298 16.90 -11.57 17.42
CA ARG A 298 16.04 -12.43 18.26
C ARG A 298 16.76 -12.87 19.54
N LYS A 299 18.05 -13.21 19.45
CA LYS A 299 18.87 -13.56 20.62
C LYS A 299 19.05 -12.36 21.56
N ILE A 300 19.32 -11.18 21.01
CA ILE A 300 19.44 -9.94 21.80
C ILE A 300 18.10 -9.61 22.48
N ALA A 301 16.99 -9.65 21.74
CA ALA A 301 15.66 -9.37 22.25
C ALA A 301 15.27 -10.31 23.40
N LEU A 302 15.48 -11.62 23.25
CA LEU A 302 15.23 -12.59 24.33
C LEU A 302 16.14 -12.36 25.55
N LYS A 303 17.41 -12.05 25.33
CA LYS A 303 18.34 -11.74 26.43
C LYS A 303 17.86 -10.52 27.23
N LEU A 304 17.44 -9.45 26.54
CA LEU A 304 16.95 -8.24 27.20
C LEU A 304 15.61 -8.48 27.91
N ALA A 305 14.72 -9.28 27.34
CA ALA A 305 13.49 -9.69 28.00
C ALA A 305 13.78 -10.48 29.31
N LEU A 306 14.75 -11.40 29.28
CA LEU A 306 15.21 -12.14 30.48
C LEU A 306 15.76 -11.21 31.57
N GLU A 307 16.56 -10.21 31.20
CA GLU A 307 17.13 -9.24 32.15
C GLU A 307 16.06 -8.47 32.95
N VAL A 308 14.87 -8.27 32.38
CA VAL A 308 13.75 -7.59 33.06
C VAL A 308 12.71 -8.57 33.63
N GLY A 309 13.04 -9.86 33.68
CA GLY A 309 12.24 -10.92 34.29
C GLY A 309 11.14 -11.50 33.39
N GLY A 310 11.23 -11.32 32.08
CA GLY A 310 10.45 -12.06 31.09
C GLY A 310 11.07 -13.43 30.80
N GLU A 311 10.28 -14.47 30.73
CA GLU A 311 10.71 -15.82 30.39
C GLU A 311 10.14 -16.22 29.04
N LYS A 312 10.92 -16.97 28.24
CA LYS A 312 10.46 -17.48 26.95
C LYS A 312 9.27 -18.42 27.16
N ASP A 313 8.14 -18.12 26.53
CA ASP A 313 6.95 -18.96 26.59
C ASP A 313 6.56 -19.50 25.21
N GLU A 314 6.55 -20.81 25.08
CA GLU A 314 6.10 -21.52 23.88
C GLU A 314 4.64 -22.00 23.97
N ARG A 315 3.91 -21.60 25.02
CA ARG A 315 2.49 -21.93 25.23
C ARG A 315 1.57 -20.74 24.96
N SER A 316 1.97 -19.53 25.32
CA SER A 316 1.25 -18.29 24.98
C SER A 316 1.49 -17.90 23.52
N LEU A 317 0.78 -18.56 22.61
CA LEU A 317 0.95 -18.40 21.16
C LEU A 317 -0.36 -17.96 20.49
N THR A 318 -0.24 -17.02 19.55
CA THR A 318 -1.27 -16.77 18.54
C THR A 318 -1.11 -17.81 17.43
N LEU A 319 -2.11 -18.69 17.28
CA LEU A 319 -2.11 -19.73 16.25
C LEU A 319 -2.67 -19.18 14.94
N VAL A 320 -2.04 -19.53 13.83
CA VAL A 320 -2.45 -19.12 12.48
C VAL A 320 -2.38 -20.32 11.53
N PRO A 321 -3.39 -20.57 10.68
CA PRO A 321 -3.42 -21.76 9.84
C PRO A 321 -2.27 -21.78 8.81
N PHE A 322 -1.56 -22.91 8.75
CA PHE A 322 -0.47 -23.16 7.80
C PHE A 322 -0.26 -24.66 7.51
N THR A 323 0.68 -24.99 6.62
CA THR A 323 0.95 -26.38 6.18
C THR A 323 1.85 -27.16 7.14
N LYS A 324 2.45 -26.49 8.13
CA LYS A 324 3.30 -27.07 9.17
C LYS A 324 3.05 -26.37 10.49
N ASP A 325 3.29 -27.08 11.59
CA ASP A 325 3.33 -26.50 12.92
C ASP A 325 4.74 -25.93 13.16
N GLU A 326 4.84 -24.61 13.35
CA GLU A 326 6.12 -23.91 13.51
C GLU A 326 5.96 -22.65 14.36
N ILE A 327 6.74 -22.55 15.44
CA ILE A 327 6.82 -21.31 16.23
C ILE A 327 7.66 -20.31 15.44
N VAL A 328 7.00 -19.26 14.94
CA VAL A 328 7.65 -18.15 14.20
C VAL A 328 8.46 -17.29 15.16
N TYR A 329 7.88 -16.98 16.32
CA TYR A 329 8.56 -16.38 17.46
C TYR A 329 7.83 -16.74 18.76
N PRO A 330 8.56 -16.91 19.88
CA PRO A 330 7.96 -17.27 21.15
C PRO A 330 7.22 -16.09 21.80
N GLY A 331 6.30 -16.40 22.70
CA GLY A 331 5.74 -15.43 23.64
C GLY A 331 6.67 -15.19 24.82
N LEU A 332 6.19 -14.38 25.75
CA LEU A 332 6.84 -14.09 27.03
C LEU A 332 5.86 -14.35 28.19
N THR A 333 6.40 -14.84 29.31
CA THR A 333 5.69 -14.99 30.60
C THR A 333 6.54 -14.42 31.75
N GLY A 334 6.03 -14.44 32.98
CA GLY A 334 6.72 -13.91 34.17
C GLY A 334 6.41 -12.44 34.42
N LYS A 335 7.43 -11.57 34.56
CA LYS A 335 7.21 -10.13 34.75
C LYS A 335 6.81 -9.41 33.45
N LEU A 336 6.93 -10.09 32.32
CA LEU A 336 6.51 -9.65 31.00
C LEU A 336 5.57 -10.69 30.42
N GLU A 337 4.39 -10.26 29.99
CA GLU A 337 3.45 -11.14 29.30
C GLU A 337 3.28 -10.63 27.89
N ALA A 338 3.57 -11.50 26.91
CA ALA A 338 3.39 -11.19 25.50
C ALA A 338 3.07 -12.48 24.74
N LYS A 339 2.25 -12.39 23.69
CA LYS A 339 1.94 -13.55 22.84
C LYS A 339 3.01 -13.75 21.78
N GLY A 340 3.36 -15.00 21.54
CA GLY A 340 4.13 -15.42 20.36
C GLY A 340 3.24 -15.60 19.14
N LEU A 341 3.85 -16.07 18.05
CA LEU A 341 3.16 -16.46 16.83
C LEU A 341 3.58 -17.86 16.42
N CYS A 342 2.60 -18.70 16.12
CA CYS A 342 2.82 -20.08 15.69
C CYS A 342 1.95 -20.39 14.48
N LEU A 343 2.58 -20.91 13.45
CA LEU A 343 1.92 -21.55 12.32
C LEU A 343 1.36 -22.89 12.81
N SER A 344 0.13 -23.24 12.41
CA SER A 344 -0.46 -24.51 12.82
C SER A 344 -1.22 -25.24 11.71
N THR A 345 -1.09 -26.56 11.69
CA THR A 345 -1.85 -27.45 10.79
C THR A 345 -3.30 -27.64 11.22
N GLN A 346 -3.61 -27.40 12.49
CA GLN A 346 -4.91 -27.67 13.11
C GLN A 346 -5.84 -26.46 13.15
N GLU A 347 -5.27 -25.26 12.99
CA GLU A 347 -6.05 -24.02 13.03
C GLU A 347 -6.97 -23.90 11.81
N LYS A 348 -8.14 -23.30 12.00
CA LYS A 348 -9.13 -23.16 10.93
C LYS A 348 -8.74 -21.99 10.01
N LEU A 349 -9.06 -22.14 8.73
CA LEU A 349 -8.96 -21.05 7.76
C LEU A 349 -9.90 -19.90 8.12
N ASP A 350 -9.62 -18.72 7.58
CA ASP A 350 -10.60 -17.63 7.55
C ASP A 350 -11.93 -18.17 6.94
N PRO A 351 -13.08 -17.93 7.59
CA PRO A 351 -14.36 -18.42 7.10
C PRO A 351 -14.66 -18.06 5.63
N ARG A 352 -14.15 -16.91 5.15
CA ARG A 352 -14.32 -16.43 3.77
C ARG A 352 -13.51 -17.22 2.74
N LEU A 353 -12.54 -18.01 3.20
CA LEU A 353 -11.68 -18.89 2.41
C LEU A 353 -12.05 -20.37 2.57
N THR A 354 -13.03 -20.69 3.41
CA THR A 354 -13.42 -22.08 3.70
C THR A 354 -14.13 -22.66 2.49
N GLN A 355 -13.54 -23.70 1.90
CA GLN A 355 -14.07 -24.43 0.75
C GLN A 355 -13.89 -25.93 0.96
N THR A 356 -14.80 -26.74 0.42
CA THR A 356 -14.64 -28.20 0.45
C THR A 356 -13.75 -28.65 -0.71
N ASN A 357 -12.84 -29.60 -0.46
CA ASN A 357 -12.04 -30.28 -1.48
C ASN A 357 -11.10 -29.38 -2.32
N LEU A 358 -10.39 -28.45 -1.69
CA LEU A 358 -9.36 -27.68 -2.39
C LEU A 358 -8.17 -28.57 -2.82
N PRO A 359 -7.63 -28.41 -4.04
CA PRO A 359 -6.32 -28.94 -4.40
C PRO A 359 -5.24 -28.45 -3.43
N GLU A 360 -4.20 -29.25 -3.22
CA GLU A 360 -3.14 -28.99 -2.25
C GLU A 360 -2.54 -27.58 -2.36
N GLU A 361 -2.23 -27.14 -3.58
CA GLU A 361 -1.69 -25.79 -3.83
C GLU A 361 -2.67 -24.66 -3.47
N LEU A 362 -3.97 -24.83 -3.77
CA LEU A 362 -4.98 -23.82 -3.37
C LEU A 362 -5.21 -23.83 -1.88
N LEU A 363 -5.14 -25.00 -1.23
CA LEU A 363 -5.21 -25.10 0.22
C LEU A 363 -4.02 -24.39 0.87
N PHE A 364 -2.82 -24.56 0.34
CA PHE A 364 -1.64 -23.81 0.78
C PHE A 364 -1.85 -22.29 0.61
N LEU A 365 -2.30 -21.83 -0.56
CA LEU A 365 -2.56 -20.40 -0.79
C LEU A 365 -3.68 -19.86 0.12
N ALA A 366 -4.71 -20.65 0.43
CA ALA A 366 -5.76 -20.26 1.39
C ALA A 366 -5.18 -20.02 2.80
N LYS A 367 -4.24 -20.88 3.21
CA LYS A 367 -3.51 -20.75 4.49
C LYS A 367 -2.60 -19.52 4.49
N VAL A 368 -1.88 -19.27 3.40
CA VAL A 368 -1.08 -18.03 3.22
C VAL A 368 -1.97 -16.80 3.31
N ILE A 369 -3.11 -16.77 2.64
CA ILE A 369 -4.01 -15.62 2.67
C ILE A 369 -4.56 -15.42 4.07
N SER A 370 -4.95 -16.49 4.78
CA SER A 370 -5.35 -16.40 6.20
C SER A 370 -4.24 -15.80 7.07
N LEU A 371 -2.99 -16.20 6.84
CA LEU A 371 -1.81 -15.64 7.50
C LEU A 371 -1.60 -14.15 7.17
N TYR A 372 -1.77 -13.76 5.91
CA TYR A 372 -1.68 -12.36 5.48
C TYR A 372 -2.77 -11.50 6.09
N LEU A 373 -4.00 -11.99 6.16
CA LEU A 373 -5.10 -11.31 6.84
C LEU A 373 -4.77 -11.07 8.32
N LYS A 374 -4.12 -12.04 8.97
CA LYS A 374 -3.62 -11.85 10.34
C LYS A 374 -2.54 -10.77 10.40
N PHE A 375 -1.55 -10.80 9.51
CA PHE A 375 -0.49 -9.78 9.48
C PHE A 375 -1.01 -8.36 9.21
N ILE A 376 -2.05 -8.19 8.40
CA ILE A 376 -2.72 -6.90 8.17
C ILE A 376 -3.35 -6.33 9.46
N GLU A 377 -3.60 -7.16 10.48
CA GLU A 377 -4.01 -6.73 11.82
C GLU A 377 -2.81 -6.49 12.73
N LEU A 378 -1.78 -7.33 12.63
CA LEU A 378 -0.65 -7.34 13.58
C LEU A 378 0.42 -6.29 13.26
N ASP A 379 0.65 -5.96 11.99
CA ASP A 379 1.74 -5.10 11.56
C ASP A 379 1.21 -3.86 10.81
N PRO A 380 1.29 -2.66 11.44
CA PRO A 380 0.81 -1.43 10.82
C PRO A 380 1.70 -0.93 9.68
N GLN A 381 2.89 -1.50 9.45
CA GLN A 381 3.82 -1.09 8.39
C GLN A 381 3.54 -1.78 7.05
N ILE A 382 2.54 -2.65 6.97
CA ILE A 382 2.16 -3.31 5.73
C ILE A 382 1.44 -2.33 4.79
N HIS A 383 1.83 -2.40 3.53
CA HIS A 383 1.23 -1.65 2.44
C HIS A 383 0.57 -2.61 1.44
N HIS A 384 -0.36 -2.09 0.65
CA HIS A 384 -0.77 -2.74 -0.58
C HIS A 384 -0.35 -1.92 -1.79
N ALA A 385 -0.04 -2.63 -2.87
CA ALA A 385 0.27 -2.08 -4.17
C ALA A 385 -0.66 -2.65 -5.25
N PHE A 386 -1.86 -3.14 -4.89
CA PHE A 386 -2.63 -3.98 -5.80
C PHE A 386 -3.33 -3.18 -6.88
N LYS A 387 -2.99 -3.41 -8.15
CA LYS A 387 -3.47 -2.65 -9.31
C LYS A 387 -5.00 -2.55 -9.40
N THR A 388 -5.70 -3.62 -9.01
CA THR A 388 -7.17 -3.68 -9.04
C THR A 388 -7.80 -2.69 -8.06
N VAL A 389 -7.08 -2.34 -6.99
CA VAL A 389 -7.56 -1.46 -5.90
C VAL A 389 -7.05 -0.04 -6.10
N ASP A 390 -5.74 0.13 -6.27
CA ASP A 390 -5.10 1.39 -6.63
C ASP A 390 -4.04 1.11 -7.69
N ARG A 391 -4.26 1.64 -8.90
CA ARG A 391 -3.40 1.41 -10.05
C ARG A 391 -2.03 2.09 -9.89
N PHE A 392 -1.98 3.23 -9.22
CA PHE A 392 -0.83 4.14 -9.25
C PHE A 392 -0.18 4.38 -7.89
N GLY A 393 -0.76 3.83 -6.81
CA GLY A 393 -0.28 4.02 -5.45
C GLY A 393 0.28 2.77 -4.78
N VAL A 394 1.16 3.02 -3.81
CA VAL A 394 1.42 2.11 -2.70
C VAL A 394 0.78 2.73 -1.46
N ARG A 395 -0.12 2.01 -0.78
CA ARG A 395 -0.91 2.55 0.34
C ARG A 395 -0.68 1.75 1.62
N ARG A 396 -0.37 2.44 2.71
CA ARG A 396 -0.25 1.84 4.05
C ARG A 396 -1.63 1.44 4.56
N LEU A 397 -1.82 0.16 4.86
CA LEU A 397 -3.14 -0.39 5.20
C LEU A 397 -3.67 0.06 6.58
N SER A 398 -2.77 0.46 7.49
CA SER A 398 -3.15 0.93 8.83
C SER A 398 -3.72 2.35 8.85
N LEU A 399 -3.41 3.17 7.84
CA LEU A 399 -3.82 4.57 7.79
C LEU A 399 -5.19 4.79 7.14
N ASP A 400 -5.64 3.85 6.31
CA ASP A 400 -6.88 3.98 5.54
C ASP A 400 -7.67 2.67 5.62
N SER A 401 -8.69 2.66 6.49
CA SER A 401 -9.55 1.51 6.70
C SER A 401 -10.35 1.13 5.46
N GLU A 402 -10.73 2.11 4.63
CA GLU A 402 -11.49 1.86 3.40
C GLU A 402 -10.60 1.15 2.38
N GLN A 403 -9.37 1.65 2.18
CA GLN A 403 -8.36 0.99 1.33
C GLN A 403 -8.03 -0.42 1.84
N LYS A 404 -7.93 -0.59 3.17
CA LYS A 404 -7.74 -1.90 3.79
C LYS A 404 -8.87 -2.87 3.44
N SER A 405 -10.12 -2.46 3.58
CA SER A 405 -11.27 -3.28 3.19
C SER A 405 -11.30 -3.59 1.70
N LYS A 406 -11.02 -2.61 0.83
CA LYS A 406 -10.95 -2.81 -0.63
C LYS A 406 -9.90 -3.85 -1.02
N TYR A 407 -8.70 -3.76 -0.43
CA TYR A 407 -7.63 -4.71 -0.67
C TYR A 407 -8.00 -6.12 -0.20
N ILE A 408 -8.49 -6.27 1.04
CA ILE A 408 -8.88 -7.58 1.59
C ILE A 408 -9.96 -8.23 0.72
N ASN A 409 -10.98 -7.48 0.32
CA ASN A 409 -12.05 -8.01 -0.53
C ASN A 409 -11.49 -8.44 -1.89
N ALA A 410 -10.69 -7.60 -2.53
CA ALA A 410 -10.10 -7.93 -3.83
C ALA A 410 -9.17 -9.16 -3.76
N LEU A 411 -8.42 -9.36 -2.67
CA LEU A 411 -7.59 -10.55 -2.46
C LEU A 411 -8.45 -11.82 -2.33
N ILE A 412 -9.54 -11.75 -1.55
CA ILE A 412 -10.48 -12.87 -1.37
C ILE A 412 -11.20 -13.18 -2.69
N ASP A 413 -11.63 -12.17 -3.44
CA ASP A 413 -12.30 -12.34 -4.73
C ASP A 413 -11.39 -13.05 -5.74
N ARG A 414 -10.08 -12.69 -5.77
CA ARG A 414 -9.10 -13.38 -6.63
C ARG A 414 -8.90 -14.83 -6.23
N PHE A 415 -8.90 -15.11 -4.93
CA PHE A 415 -8.81 -16.49 -4.44
C PHE A 415 -10.04 -17.30 -4.85
N GLN A 416 -11.25 -16.77 -4.60
CA GLN A 416 -12.50 -17.42 -4.98
C GLN A 416 -12.58 -17.65 -6.49
N TRP A 417 -12.16 -16.68 -7.29
CA TRP A 417 -12.09 -16.84 -8.74
C TRP A 417 -11.12 -17.94 -9.17
N ALA A 418 -9.94 -18.06 -8.53
CA ALA A 418 -9.03 -19.17 -8.79
C ALA A 418 -9.64 -20.52 -8.44
N VAL A 419 -10.38 -20.62 -7.32
CA VAL A 419 -11.09 -21.84 -6.92
C VAL A 419 -12.16 -22.23 -7.94
N THR A 420 -13.08 -21.32 -8.28
CA THR A 420 -14.16 -21.61 -9.25
C THR A 420 -13.60 -21.93 -10.64
N THR A 421 -12.49 -21.30 -11.03
CA THR A 421 -11.87 -21.58 -12.33
C THR A 421 -11.21 -22.96 -12.37
N GLU A 422 -10.67 -23.44 -11.25
CA GLU A 422 -10.11 -24.79 -11.12
C GLU A 422 -11.16 -25.87 -11.44
N GLU A 423 -12.41 -25.66 -11.02
CA GLU A 423 -13.53 -26.58 -11.28
C GLU A 423 -13.93 -26.64 -12.76
N SER A 424 -13.59 -25.61 -13.55
CA SER A 424 -13.94 -25.55 -14.98
C SER A 424 -13.13 -26.51 -15.86
N GLY A 425 -11.95 -26.93 -15.40
CA GLY A 425 -11.01 -27.77 -16.17
C GLY A 425 -10.29 -27.05 -17.33
N ASP A 426 -10.56 -25.75 -17.56
CA ASP A 426 -9.89 -24.94 -18.59
C ASP A 426 -8.49 -24.53 -18.12
N ILE A 427 -7.49 -25.31 -18.51
CA ILE A 427 -6.10 -25.19 -18.01
C ILE A 427 -5.53 -23.78 -18.22
N LEU A 428 -5.88 -23.10 -19.31
CA LEU A 428 -5.35 -21.75 -19.59
C LEU A 428 -6.00 -20.70 -18.70
N LYS A 429 -7.32 -20.80 -18.49
CA LYS A 429 -8.01 -19.94 -17.53
C LYS A 429 -7.56 -20.21 -16.11
N ILE A 430 -7.30 -21.46 -15.75
CA ILE A 430 -6.72 -21.82 -14.45
C ILE A 430 -5.39 -21.10 -14.26
N LEU A 431 -4.49 -21.21 -15.24
CA LEU A 431 -3.20 -20.52 -15.15
C LEU A 431 -3.34 -19.00 -15.04
N GLN A 432 -4.18 -18.39 -15.87
CA GLN A 432 -4.48 -16.96 -15.78
C GLN A 432 -4.99 -16.59 -14.39
N ALA A 433 -5.87 -17.41 -13.83
CA ALA A 433 -6.43 -17.19 -12.50
C ALA A 433 -5.41 -17.29 -11.38
N ARG A 434 -4.47 -18.23 -11.50
CA ARG A 434 -3.33 -18.32 -10.58
C ARG A 434 -2.40 -17.11 -10.71
N ILE A 435 -2.15 -16.60 -11.92
CA ILE A 435 -1.31 -15.41 -12.12
C ILE A 435 -1.94 -14.16 -11.49
N ASP A 436 -3.25 -13.96 -11.62
CA ASP A 436 -3.90 -12.78 -11.01
C ASP A 436 -4.02 -12.92 -9.49
N LEU A 437 -4.19 -14.14 -8.96
CA LEU A 437 -4.09 -14.40 -7.52
C LEU A 437 -2.67 -14.15 -7.00
N ASP A 438 -1.66 -14.61 -7.73
CA ASP A 438 -0.25 -14.36 -7.44
C ASP A 438 0.06 -12.86 -7.37
N GLU A 439 -0.48 -12.05 -8.30
CA GLU A 439 -0.38 -10.58 -8.23
C GLU A 439 -1.02 -10.02 -6.96
N ALA A 440 -2.22 -10.51 -6.60
CA ALA A 440 -2.90 -10.04 -5.39
C ALA A 440 -2.09 -10.33 -4.13
N ILE A 441 -1.56 -11.54 -3.99
CA ILE A 441 -0.70 -11.97 -2.86
C ILE A 441 0.57 -11.13 -2.79
N HIS A 442 1.29 -10.98 -3.91
CA HIS A 442 2.55 -10.24 -3.95
C HIS A 442 2.38 -8.73 -3.96
N SER A 443 1.14 -8.23 -4.05
CA SER A 443 0.82 -6.83 -3.82
C SER A 443 0.75 -6.46 -2.35
N LEU A 444 0.80 -7.42 -1.41
CA LEU A 444 1.05 -7.15 0.01
C LEU A 444 2.56 -6.98 0.24
N VAL A 445 2.98 -5.76 0.54
CA VAL A 445 4.39 -5.38 0.54
C VAL A 445 4.75 -4.55 1.76
N TYR A 446 6.04 -4.57 2.11
CA TYR A 446 6.65 -3.54 2.95
C TYR A 446 7.35 -2.52 2.06
N ILE A 447 7.46 -1.28 2.55
CA ILE A 447 8.30 -0.25 1.93
C ILE A 447 9.38 0.12 2.96
N PRO A 448 10.67 -0.14 2.66
CA PRO A 448 11.20 -0.82 1.48
C PRO A 448 10.79 -2.31 1.41
N PRO A 449 10.76 -2.91 0.20
CA PRO A 449 10.51 -4.34 0.03
C PRO A 449 11.55 -5.22 0.74
N VAL A 450 11.08 -6.34 1.28
CA VAL A 450 11.94 -7.20 2.11
C VAL A 450 12.96 -8.00 1.28
N PRO A 451 14.13 -8.33 1.84
CA PRO A 451 15.08 -9.25 1.24
C PRO A 451 14.48 -10.64 0.99
N ARG A 452 14.92 -11.31 -0.08
CA ARG A 452 14.40 -12.63 -0.49
C ARG A 452 14.73 -13.75 0.51
N ASP A 453 15.79 -13.59 1.27
CA ASP A 453 16.25 -14.53 2.29
C ASP A 453 15.69 -14.24 3.69
N SER A 454 14.88 -13.17 3.84
CA SER A 454 14.07 -12.96 5.04
C SER A 454 12.97 -14.01 5.18
N TRP A 455 12.36 -14.11 6.37
CA TRP A 455 11.22 -15.02 6.57
C TRP A 455 10.06 -14.68 5.63
N TRP A 456 9.73 -13.40 5.51
CA TRP A 456 8.67 -12.94 4.59
C TRP A 456 9.04 -13.18 3.11
N GLY A 457 10.29 -12.95 2.73
CA GLY A 457 10.78 -13.19 1.37
C GLY A 457 10.72 -14.66 0.96
N LYS A 458 11.05 -15.57 1.88
CA LYS A 458 10.90 -17.03 1.67
C LYS A 458 9.43 -17.42 1.49
N LEU A 459 8.53 -16.89 2.31
CA LEU A 459 7.09 -17.13 2.18
C LEU A 459 6.56 -16.65 0.82
N GLN A 460 6.94 -15.45 0.37
CA GLN A 460 6.57 -14.95 -0.96
C GLN A 460 7.11 -15.85 -2.09
N LYS A 461 8.36 -16.32 -1.97
CA LYS A 461 8.94 -17.27 -2.93
C LYS A 461 8.15 -18.59 -2.99
N GLU A 462 7.80 -19.16 -1.84
CA GLU A 462 6.97 -20.37 -1.77
C GLU A 462 5.59 -20.16 -2.43
N CYS A 463 4.97 -18.99 -2.22
CA CYS A 463 3.72 -18.64 -2.89
C CYS A 463 3.88 -18.60 -4.42
N ARG A 464 4.93 -17.93 -4.92
CA ARG A 464 5.21 -17.83 -6.36
C ARG A 464 5.45 -19.20 -6.99
N ASP A 465 6.12 -20.09 -6.26
CA ASP A 465 6.46 -21.43 -6.74
C ASP A 465 5.21 -22.28 -7.05
N THR A 466 4.05 -21.94 -6.48
CA THR A 466 2.76 -22.57 -6.83
C THR A 466 2.32 -22.33 -8.28
N LEU A 467 2.92 -21.37 -9.00
CA LEU A 467 2.66 -21.16 -10.43
C LEU A 467 3.32 -22.21 -11.33
N LYS A 468 4.31 -22.96 -10.84
CA LYS A 468 5.08 -23.91 -11.66
C LYS A 468 4.20 -25.03 -12.22
N GLU A 469 3.36 -25.61 -11.38
CA GLU A 469 2.48 -26.72 -11.75
C GLU A 469 1.37 -26.35 -12.74
N PRO A 470 0.57 -25.27 -12.55
CA PRO A 470 -0.40 -24.85 -13.56
C PRO A 470 0.29 -24.44 -14.87
N ALA A 471 1.48 -23.83 -14.82
CA ALA A 471 2.25 -23.51 -16.01
C ALA A 471 2.70 -24.77 -16.76
N ARG A 472 3.19 -25.78 -16.03
CA ARG A 472 3.58 -27.07 -16.60
C ARG A 472 2.39 -27.78 -17.26
N LYS A 473 1.22 -27.77 -16.62
CA LYS A 473 -0.02 -28.35 -17.16
C LYS A 473 -0.50 -27.63 -18.43
N ALA A 474 -0.31 -26.32 -18.51
CA ALA A 474 -0.66 -25.52 -19.70
C ALA A 474 0.24 -25.79 -20.92
N GLY A 475 1.40 -26.43 -20.72
CA GLY A 475 2.28 -26.92 -21.78
C GLY A 475 3.24 -25.87 -22.36
N ASN A 476 3.97 -26.26 -23.40
CA ASN A 476 5.15 -25.56 -23.91
C ASN A 476 4.88 -24.18 -24.56
N GLN A 477 3.62 -23.78 -24.71
CA GLN A 477 3.23 -22.46 -25.23
C GLN A 477 3.07 -21.41 -24.13
N VAL A 478 3.52 -21.72 -22.92
CA VAL A 478 3.50 -20.84 -21.77
C VAL A 478 4.93 -20.47 -21.37
N LYS A 479 5.20 -19.17 -21.30
CA LYS A 479 6.42 -18.64 -20.67
C LYS A 479 6.01 -17.82 -19.46
N ILE A 480 6.56 -18.11 -18.30
CA ILE A 480 6.37 -17.31 -17.09
C ILE A 480 7.74 -16.90 -16.58
N ARG A 481 7.91 -15.60 -16.31
CA ARG A 481 9.16 -15.04 -15.84
C ARG A 481 8.86 -13.99 -14.77
N PRO A 482 9.25 -14.21 -13.51
CA PRO A 482 9.25 -13.11 -12.58
C PRO A 482 10.40 -12.15 -12.92
N LEU A 483 10.18 -10.87 -12.62
CA LEU A 483 11.01 -9.77 -13.10
C LEU A 483 11.97 -9.30 -12.00
N TRP A 484 13.23 -9.05 -12.36
CA TRP A 484 14.31 -8.68 -11.45
C TRP A 484 15.51 -8.12 -12.20
N GLY A 485 16.42 -7.48 -11.46
CA GLY A 485 17.61 -6.82 -12.00
C GLY A 485 17.34 -5.35 -12.32
N SER A 486 18.06 -4.81 -13.30
CA SER A 486 17.89 -3.43 -13.76
C SER A 486 16.48 -3.20 -14.30
N TYR A 487 15.86 -2.10 -13.86
CA TYR A 487 14.55 -1.67 -14.37
C TYR A 487 14.61 -1.37 -15.87
N ALA A 488 15.74 -0.83 -16.37
CA ALA A 488 15.92 -0.53 -17.79
C ALA A 488 15.80 -1.77 -18.68
N ASP A 489 16.21 -2.94 -18.17
CA ASP A 489 16.21 -4.19 -18.93
C ASP A 489 14.83 -4.85 -18.96
N ILE A 490 14.02 -4.63 -17.91
CA ILE A 490 12.73 -5.30 -17.75
C ILE A 490 11.52 -4.42 -18.11
N ARG A 491 11.66 -3.10 -18.22
CA ARG A 491 10.54 -2.15 -18.48
C ARG A 491 9.73 -2.45 -19.75
N SER A 492 10.31 -3.17 -20.71
CA SER A 492 9.60 -3.60 -21.93
C SER A 492 8.64 -4.77 -21.69
N ARG A 493 8.81 -5.49 -20.58
CA ARG A 493 8.04 -6.67 -20.16
C ARG A 493 7.12 -6.39 -18.99
N SER A 494 7.09 -5.15 -18.49
CA SER A 494 6.25 -4.72 -17.39
C SER A 494 5.35 -3.55 -17.76
N LYS A 495 4.24 -3.39 -17.03
CA LYS A 495 3.32 -2.24 -17.15
C LYS A 495 2.76 -1.88 -15.79
N TYR A 496 2.44 -0.59 -15.62
CA TYR A 496 1.89 -0.03 -14.37
C TYR A 496 2.83 -0.22 -13.18
N ASP A 497 4.14 -0.13 -13.42
CA ASP A 497 5.16 -0.24 -12.39
C ASP A 497 5.08 0.93 -11.42
N LEU A 498 5.53 0.70 -10.19
CA LEU A 498 5.51 1.72 -9.14
C LEU A 498 6.94 2.02 -8.71
N GLU A 499 7.28 3.29 -8.75
CA GLU A 499 8.54 3.80 -8.21
C GLU A 499 8.41 3.95 -6.70
N VAL A 500 9.45 3.55 -5.96
CA VAL A 500 9.57 3.83 -4.53
C VAL A 500 10.87 4.56 -4.24
N ASP A 501 10.85 5.31 -3.14
CA ASP A 501 11.93 6.22 -2.76
C ASP A 501 12.86 5.65 -1.67
N SER A 502 12.73 4.37 -1.34
CA SER A 502 13.53 3.70 -0.31
C SER A 502 13.83 2.23 -0.65
N GLY A 503 14.96 1.73 -0.12
CA GLY A 503 15.42 0.35 -0.28
C GLY A 503 16.19 0.07 -1.58
N GLY A 504 17.06 -0.94 -1.52
CA GLY A 504 17.82 -1.48 -2.65
C GLY A 504 18.65 -0.46 -3.44
N THR A 505 19.10 -0.87 -4.62
CA THR A 505 19.93 -0.06 -5.50
C THR A 505 19.07 0.82 -6.42
N PRO A 506 19.37 2.12 -6.58
CA PRO A 506 18.74 2.97 -7.58
C PRO A 506 18.76 2.37 -8.99
N GLY A 507 17.61 2.39 -9.67
CA GLY A 507 17.42 1.81 -10.99
C GLY A 507 17.14 0.30 -11.01
N GLU A 508 17.09 -0.38 -9.86
CA GLU A 508 16.78 -1.82 -9.79
C GLU A 508 15.32 -2.10 -9.42
N VAL A 509 14.85 -3.26 -9.88
CA VAL A 509 13.61 -3.88 -9.43
C VAL A 509 13.78 -4.42 -8.01
N LEU A 510 12.95 -3.91 -7.11
CA LEU A 510 12.94 -4.30 -5.70
C LEU A 510 12.00 -5.49 -5.44
N ALA A 511 10.83 -5.49 -6.09
CA ALA A 511 9.86 -6.57 -5.97
C ALA A 511 9.10 -6.83 -7.28
N CYS A 512 8.89 -8.10 -7.60
CA CYS A 512 8.00 -8.52 -8.68
C CYS A 512 6.58 -8.64 -8.14
N LEU A 513 5.69 -7.69 -8.46
CA LEU A 513 4.28 -7.78 -8.07
C LEU A 513 3.55 -8.80 -8.94
N ARG A 514 3.71 -8.71 -10.26
CA ARG A 514 3.11 -9.65 -11.23
C ARG A 514 4.21 -10.23 -12.12
N VAL A 515 4.19 -11.55 -12.33
CA VAL A 515 5.07 -12.20 -13.31
C VAL A 515 4.76 -11.69 -14.73
N TYR A 516 5.78 -11.58 -15.56
CA TYR A 516 5.55 -11.57 -17.00
C TYR A 516 5.09 -12.96 -17.43
N ALA A 517 4.05 -13.02 -18.26
CA ALA A 517 3.63 -14.26 -18.87
C ALA A 517 3.29 -14.10 -20.36
N GLU A 518 3.56 -15.13 -21.14
CA GLU A 518 3.15 -15.27 -22.53
C GLU A 518 2.39 -16.59 -22.64
N ILE A 519 1.11 -16.54 -22.99
CA ILE A 519 0.21 -17.70 -23.05
C ILE A 519 -0.39 -17.74 -24.46
N GLN A 520 -0.05 -18.76 -25.26
CA GLN A 520 -0.52 -18.88 -26.65
C GLN A 520 -0.25 -17.63 -27.51
N GLY A 521 0.87 -16.94 -27.26
CA GLY A 521 1.24 -15.70 -27.94
C GLY A 521 0.56 -14.44 -27.40
N GLU A 522 -0.40 -14.57 -26.48
CA GLU A 522 -0.94 -13.43 -25.74
C GLU A 522 0.03 -13.03 -24.61
N VAL A 523 0.39 -11.75 -24.57
CA VAL A 523 1.33 -11.22 -23.58
C VAL A 523 0.58 -10.61 -22.40
N LEU A 524 0.87 -11.14 -21.22
CA LEU A 524 0.47 -10.59 -19.94
C LEU A 524 1.70 -9.88 -19.34
N PRO A 525 1.75 -8.54 -19.40
CA PRO A 525 2.89 -7.81 -18.89
C PRO A 525 3.01 -8.02 -17.39
N GLY A 526 4.24 -8.13 -16.90
CA GLY A 526 4.52 -8.13 -15.47
C GLY A 526 4.29 -6.76 -14.86
N ARG A 527 4.56 -6.67 -13.56
CA ARG A 527 4.47 -5.41 -12.80
C ARG A 527 5.44 -5.45 -11.65
N VAL A 528 6.15 -4.35 -11.41
CA VAL A 528 7.20 -4.29 -10.40
C VAL A 528 7.10 -3.08 -9.48
N LEU A 529 7.71 -3.22 -8.29
CA LEU A 529 8.23 -2.09 -7.53
C LEU A 529 9.70 -1.90 -7.92
N PHE A 530 10.11 -0.66 -8.20
CA PHE A 530 11.50 -0.35 -8.53
C PHE A 530 11.97 0.92 -7.82
N ARG A 531 13.29 1.04 -7.65
CA ARG A 531 13.91 2.22 -7.07
C ARG A 531 14.22 3.25 -8.15
N GLY A 532 13.73 4.48 -8.00
CA GLY A 532 14.07 5.58 -8.92
C GLY A 532 15.56 5.93 -8.92
N GLN A 533 16.07 6.42 -10.07
CA GLN A 533 17.41 7.01 -10.20
C GLN A 533 17.34 8.51 -9.88
N ARG A 534 17.28 8.89 -8.61
CA ARG A 534 17.40 10.31 -8.23
C ARG A 534 18.84 10.77 -8.24
#